data_AF-A0A378WKS8-F1
#
_entry.id   AF-A0A378WKS8-F1
#
_cell.length_a   1.000
_cell.length_b   1.000
_cell.length_c   1.000
_cell.angle_alpha   90.00
_cell.angle_beta   90.00
_cell.angle_gamma   90.00
#
_symmetry.space_group_name_H-M   'P 1'
#
loop_
_entity.id
_entity.type
_entity.pdbx_description
1 polymer ?
#
loop_
_entity_poly.entity_id
_entity_poly.type
_entity_poly.pdbx_seq_one_letter_code
_entity_poly.pdbx_strand_id
1 'polypeptide(L)'
;MSGTGHPLAYPVLTTIGALVICIAWAPFADSEQLAMLAAVACVVLLYSGFRLAVAFGVVPWRTLPAGTFRVKRVRQQNRLLSRSWLELTSGGRTRWLPVYFDPPLVGLTESEATCDATAVVHGRRLFASGAVRDSEPQGRLIDNPTRPDPDGPSHAAASTRLGRRLLLDAQFAVVAPFAGLFWIYVAGGGVPAFAGATVVAAATATWFAAIRGSDPS
;
A
#
# COMPACT_ATOMS: atom_id res chain seq x y z
N MET A 1 6.71 16.39 -19.38
CA MET A 1 7.04 16.39 -17.93
C MET A 1 6.70 15.02 -17.37
N SER A 2 7.70 14.16 -17.21
CA SER A 2 7.52 12.76 -16.78
C SER A 2 7.17 12.72 -15.31
N GLY A 3 5.99 12.18 -14.97
CA GLY A 3 5.45 12.16 -13.62
C GLY A 3 6.23 11.23 -12.70
N THR A 4 7.27 11.75 -12.05
CA THR A 4 7.90 11.12 -10.89
C THR A 4 7.08 11.46 -9.64
N GLY A 5 5.86 10.92 -9.56
CA GLY A 5 5.08 10.98 -8.32
C GLY A 5 5.82 10.24 -7.22
N HIS A 6 5.98 10.86 -6.04
CA HIS A 6 6.63 10.22 -4.90
C HIS A 6 5.92 8.89 -4.57
N PRO A 7 6.64 7.78 -4.29
CA PRO A 7 6.02 6.46 -4.04
C PRO A 7 4.96 6.46 -2.94
N LEU A 8 5.14 7.35 -1.94
CA LEU A 8 4.23 7.52 -0.81
C LEU A 8 3.08 8.52 -1.06
N ALA A 9 3.04 9.22 -2.19
CA ALA A 9 2.00 10.21 -2.45
C ALA A 9 0.59 9.58 -2.47
N TYR A 10 0.45 8.46 -3.17
CA TYR A 10 -0.83 7.75 -3.25
C TYR A 10 -1.35 7.22 -1.90
N PRO A 11 -0.57 6.45 -1.11
CA PRO A 11 -1.05 6.00 0.19
C PRO A 11 -1.42 7.18 1.10
N VAL A 12 -0.64 8.27 1.09
CA VAL A 12 -0.98 9.49 1.84
C VAL A 12 -2.29 10.12 1.37
N LEU A 13 -2.52 10.22 0.05
CA LEU A 13 -3.78 10.73 -0.49
C LEU A 13 -4.98 9.86 -0.08
N THR A 14 -4.84 8.53 -0.08
CA THR A 14 -5.91 7.64 0.39
C THR A 14 -6.16 7.76 1.90
N THR A 15 -5.11 8.00 2.70
CA THR A 15 -5.25 8.32 4.14
C THR A 15 -6.06 9.60 4.31
N ILE A 16 -5.70 10.67 3.60
CA ILE A 16 -6.42 11.95 3.66
C ILE A 16 -7.88 11.74 3.22
N GLY A 17 -8.12 11.02 2.13
CA GLY A 17 -9.46 10.72 1.64
C GLY A 17 -10.33 9.98 2.67
N ALA A 18 -9.79 8.97 3.34
CA ALA A 18 -10.50 8.24 4.39
C ALA A 18 -10.84 9.15 5.59
N LEU A 19 -9.94 10.04 5.98
CA LEU A 19 -10.17 10.99 7.07
C LEU A 19 -11.21 12.06 6.70
N VAL A 20 -11.12 12.63 5.50
CA VAL A 20 -12.11 13.58 4.98
C VAL A 20 -13.50 12.96 4.94
N ILE A 21 -13.60 11.69 4.55
CA ILE A 21 -14.87 10.95 4.57
C ILE A 21 -15.41 10.81 6.00
N CYS A 22 -14.56 10.48 6.98
CA CYS A 22 -14.99 10.42 8.38
C CYS A 22 -15.50 11.79 8.86
N ILE A 23 -14.80 12.87 8.53
CA ILE A 23 -15.18 14.24 8.90
C ILE A 23 -16.50 14.65 8.22
N ALA A 24 -16.69 14.30 6.94
CA ALA A 24 -17.88 14.64 6.17
C ALA A 24 -19.16 14.02 6.73
N TRP A 25 -19.05 12.84 7.37
CA TRP A 25 -20.19 12.16 8.01
C TRP A 25 -20.45 12.59 9.46
N ALA A 26 -19.48 13.24 10.11
CA ALA A 26 -19.60 13.66 11.51
C ALA A 26 -20.84 14.55 11.82
N PRO A 27 -21.25 15.51 10.95
CA PRO A 27 -22.44 16.34 11.23
C PRO A 27 -23.77 15.57 11.25
N PHE A 28 -23.80 14.37 10.67
CA PHE A 28 -25.00 13.52 10.58
C PHE A 28 -25.00 12.41 11.64
N ALA A 29 -23.94 12.33 12.44
CA ALA A 29 -23.72 11.26 13.40
C ALA A 29 -24.35 11.58 14.76
N ASP A 30 -25.00 10.59 15.38
CA ASP A 30 -25.26 10.60 16.81
C ASP A 30 -23.96 10.37 17.62
N SER A 31 -24.04 10.34 18.95
CA SER A 31 -22.85 10.20 19.80
C SER A 31 -22.10 8.87 19.61
N GLU A 32 -22.83 7.77 19.34
CA GLU A 32 -22.22 6.46 19.12
C GLU A 32 -21.53 6.41 17.75
N GLN A 33 -22.21 6.90 16.71
CA GLN A 33 -21.66 7.02 15.36
C GLN A 33 -20.45 7.95 15.32
N LEU A 34 -20.47 9.06 16.06
CA LEU A 34 -19.34 9.97 16.14
C LEU A 34 -18.14 9.32 16.81
N ALA A 35 -18.35 8.57 17.90
CA ALA A 35 -17.29 7.81 18.56
C ALA A 35 -16.69 6.75 17.62
N MET A 36 -17.52 6.08 16.82
CA MET A 36 -17.05 5.16 15.78
C MET A 36 -16.21 5.87 14.72
N LEU A 37 -16.70 6.99 14.16
CA LEU A 37 -15.95 7.76 13.15
C LEU A 37 -14.59 8.20 13.69
N ALA A 38 -14.55 8.65 14.95
CA ALA A 38 -13.31 9.01 15.64
C ALA A 38 -12.39 7.79 15.81
N ALA A 39 -12.92 6.63 16.19
CA ALA A 39 -12.14 5.41 16.31
C ALA A 39 -11.53 4.96 14.97
N VAL A 40 -12.31 4.99 13.89
CA VAL A 40 -11.82 4.68 12.53
C VAL A 40 -10.74 5.68 12.11
N ALA A 41 -10.96 6.98 12.31
CA ALA A 41 -9.98 8.01 12.00
C ALA A 41 -8.67 7.81 12.79
N CYS A 42 -8.75 7.46 14.07
CA CYS A 42 -7.60 7.12 14.90
C CYS A 42 -6.84 5.91 14.36
N VAL A 43 -7.53 4.83 13.99
CA VAL A 43 -6.89 3.64 13.38
C VAL A 43 -6.19 4.01 12.08
N VAL A 44 -6.85 4.80 11.22
CA VAL A 44 -6.29 5.28 9.96
C VAL A 44 -5.03 6.09 10.19
N LEU A 45 -5.03 7.03 11.13
CA LEU A 45 -3.89 7.88 11.47
C LEU A 45 -2.74 7.06 12.07
N LEU A 46 -3.01 6.28 13.10
CA LEU A 46 -1.98 5.51 13.82
C LEU A 46 -1.32 4.47 12.90
N TYR A 47 -2.13 3.73 12.14
CA TYR A 47 -1.59 2.75 11.21
C TYR A 47 -0.84 3.43 10.06
N SER A 48 -1.35 4.53 9.49
CA SER A 48 -0.62 5.27 8.45
C SER A 48 0.71 5.80 8.99
N GLY A 49 0.72 6.42 10.17
CA GLY A 49 1.92 6.92 10.83
C GLY A 49 2.94 5.82 11.07
N PHE A 50 2.53 4.69 11.63
CA PHE A 50 3.39 3.52 11.81
C PHE A 50 3.98 3.03 10.47
N ARG A 51 3.15 2.92 9.43
CA ARG A 51 3.55 2.44 8.10
C ARG A 51 4.54 3.38 7.41
N LEU A 52 4.36 4.69 7.57
CA LEU A 52 5.28 5.70 7.08
C LEU A 52 6.59 5.70 7.89
N ALA A 53 6.52 5.57 9.21
CA ALA A 53 7.71 5.48 10.05
C ALA A 53 8.58 4.25 9.71
N VAL A 54 7.96 3.10 9.41
CA VAL A 54 8.67 1.93 8.86
C VAL A 54 9.25 2.23 7.47
N ALA A 55 8.49 2.87 6.59
CA ALA A 55 8.94 3.22 5.24
C ALA A 55 10.19 4.11 5.24
N PHE A 56 10.24 5.07 6.17
CA PHE A 56 11.38 5.98 6.35
C PHE A 56 12.50 5.39 7.21
N GLY A 57 12.38 4.16 7.71
CA GLY A 57 13.37 3.52 8.56
C GLY A 57 13.48 4.14 9.97
N VAL A 58 12.52 4.95 10.39
CA VAL A 58 12.46 5.56 11.74
C VAL A 58 12.14 4.50 12.79
N VAL A 59 11.29 3.53 12.44
CA VAL A 59 10.94 2.40 13.31
C VAL A 59 11.64 1.13 12.81
N PRO A 60 12.51 0.50 13.63
CA PRO A 60 13.23 -0.71 13.25
C PRO A 60 12.33 -1.94 13.33
N TRP A 61 11.40 -2.08 12.38
CA TRP A 61 10.48 -3.20 12.32
C TRP A 61 10.96 -4.27 11.33
N ARG A 62 11.66 -5.30 11.83
CA ARG A 62 12.15 -6.45 11.03
C ARG A 62 12.85 -5.98 9.76
N THR A 63 13.91 -5.20 9.96
CA THR A 63 14.67 -4.48 8.94
C THR A 63 15.72 -5.36 8.26
N LEU A 64 16.28 -4.85 7.16
CA LEU A 64 17.45 -5.45 6.52
C LEU A 64 18.72 -5.15 7.32
N PRO A 65 19.65 -6.11 7.40
CA PRO A 65 21.00 -5.85 7.92
C PRO A 65 21.74 -4.93 6.94
N ALA A 66 22.70 -4.17 7.47
CA ALA A 66 23.55 -3.31 6.66
C ALA A 66 24.42 -4.14 5.70
N GLY A 67 24.48 -3.74 4.43
CA GLY A 67 25.36 -4.38 3.45
C GLY A 67 24.90 -4.26 2.01
N THR A 68 25.66 -4.88 1.11
CA THR A 68 25.34 -4.94 -0.33
C THR A 68 24.60 -6.23 -0.65
N PHE A 69 23.52 -6.10 -1.41
CA PHE A 69 22.67 -7.20 -1.84
C PHE A 69 22.48 -7.14 -3.35
N ARG A 70 22.44 -8.31 -3.98
CA ARG A 70 21.90 -8.44 -5.33
C ARG A 70 20.39 -8.38 -5.25
N VAL A 71 19.76 -7.49 -6.01
CA VAL A 71 18.32 -7.27 -5.95
C VAL A 71 17.68 -7.46 -7.31
N LYS A 72 16.52 -8.10 -7.30
CA LYS A 72 15.56 -8.02 -8.41
C LYS A 72 14.18 -7.69 -7.83
N ARG A 73 13.36 -7.02 -8.63
CA ARG A 73 11.95 -6.86 -8.30
C ARG A 73 11.18 -8.11 -8.69
N VAL A 74 10.26 -8.48 -7.81
CA VAL A 74 9.23 -9.48 -8.06
C VAL A 74 7.88 -8.86 -7.74
N ARG A 75 6.94 -8.91 -8.69
CA ARG A 75 5.54 -8.57 -8.42
C ARG A 75 4.83 -9.81 -7.91
N GLN A 76 4.21 -9.69 -6.74
CA GLN A 76 3.46 -10.76 -6.11
C GLN A 76 1.97 -10.48 -6.25
N GLN A 77 1.22 -11.44 -6.78
CA GLN A 77 -0.23 -11.41 -6.87
C GLN A 77 -0.83 -12.48 -5.95
N ASN A 78 -1.64 -12.05 -4.98
CA ASN A 78 -2.35 -12.94 -4.07
C ASN A 78 -3.78 -12.43 -3.86
N ARG A 79 -4.74 -13.20 -4.38
CA ARG A 79 -6.17 -12.82 -4.43
C ARG A 79 -6.33 -11.46 -5.11
N LEU A 80 -6.96 -10.49 -4.43
CA LEU A 80 -7.22 -9.14 -4.92
C LEU A 80 -6.07 -8.16 -4.64
N LEU A 81 -4.94 -8.62 -4.07
CA LEU A 81 -3.78 -7.79 -3.79
C LEU A 81 -2.63 -8.12 -4.73
N SER A 82 -2.06 -7.06 -5.30
CA SER A 82 -0.76 -7.08 -5.96
C SER A 82 0.22 -6.25 -5.14
N ARG A 83 1.47 -6.70 -5.00
CA ARG A 83 2.53 -5.98 -4.28
C ARG A 83 3.88 -6.13 -4.96
N SER A 84 4.67 -5.08 -4.87
CA SER A 84 6.09 -5.11 -5.21
C SER A 84 6.91 -5.68 -4.05
N TRP A 85 7.76 -6.64 -4.38
CA TRP A 85 8.77 -7.19 -3.49
C TRP A 85 10.15 -7.03 -4.13
N LEU A 86 11.17 -6.88 -3.27
CA LEU A 86 12.55 -7.08 -3.65
C LEU A 86 12.99 -8.45 -3.16
N GLU A 87 13.46 -9.27 -4.08
CA GLU A 87 14.25 -10.46 -3.77
C GLU A 87 15.70 -10.00 -3.59
N LEU A 88 16.22 -10.14 -2.38
CA LEU A 88 17.55 -9.70 -1.97
C LEU A 88 18.42 -10.92 -1.69
N THR A 89 19.50 -11.10 -2.44
CA THR A 89 20.41 -12.23 -2.29
C THR A 89 21.79 -11.76 -1.88
N SER A 90 22.33 -12.34 -0.80
CA SER A 90 23.70 -12.11 -0.33
C SER A 90 24.22 -13.34 0.42
N GLY A 91 25.45 -13.77 0.12
CA GLY A 91 26.08 -14.92 0.79
C GLY A 91 25.27 -16.22 0.72
N GLY A 92 24.58 -16.47 -0.40
CA GLY A 92 23.73 -17.66 -0.58
C GLY A 92 22.40 -17.64 0.18
N ARG A 93 22.07 -16.55 0.88
CA ARG A 93 20.77 -16.36 1.56
C ARG A 93 19.91 -15.38 0.79
N THR A 94 18.63 -15.70 0.67
CA THR A 94 17.62 -14.84 0.03
C THR A 94 16.69 -14.28 1.09
N ARG A 95 16.42 -12.98 1.00
CA ARG A 95 15.45 -12.25 1.83
C ARG A 95 14.47 -11.50 0.94
N TRP A 96 13.29 -11.26 1.46
CA TRP A 96 12.18 -10.65 0.74
C TRP A 96 11.75 -9.37 1.45
N LEU A 97 11.92 -8.23 0.80
CA LEU A 97 11.49 -6.92 1.32
C LEU A 97 10.28 -6.43 0.51
N PRO A 98 9.09 -6.29 1.12
CA PRO A 98 7.99 -5.63 0.45
C PRO A 98 8.28 -4.12 0.34
N VAL A 99 8.03 -3.52 -0.82
CA VAL A 99 8.25 -2.08 -1.06
C VAL A 99 6.99 -1.40 -1.60
N TYR A 100 6.88 -0.09 -1.40
CA TYR A 100 5.85 0.69 -2.10
C TYR A 100 6.19 0.76 -3.59
N PHE A 101 5.16 0.75 -4.43
CA PHE A 101 5.33 0.93 -5.87
C PHE A 101 5.96 2.30 -6.18
N ASP A 102 7.13 2.26 -6.83
CA ASP A 102 7.81 3.40 -7.47
C ASP A 102 7.87 3.10 -8.98
N PRO A 103 7.43 3.98 -9.88
CA PRO A 103 7.32 3.66 -11.31
C PRO A 103 8.61 3.11 -11.98
N PRO A 104 9.83 3.59 -11.64
CA PRO A 104 11.08 3.02 -12.12
C PRO A 104 11.29 1.55 -11.78
N LEU A 105 10.60 1.03 -10.75
CA LEU A 105 10.63 -0.39 -10.42
C LEU A 105 10.14 -1.27 -11.57
N VAL A 106 9.23 -0.78 -12.43
CA VAL A 106 8.68 -1.57 -13.55
C VAL A 106 9.76 -2.07 -14.50
N GLY A 107 10.78 -1.24 -14.77
CA GLY A 107 11.90 -1.57 -15.64
C GLY A 107 13.15 -2.03 -14.89
N LEU A 108 13.08 -2.25 -13.57
CA LEU A 108 14.25 -2.63 -12.78
C LEU A 108 14.73 -4.03 -13.18
N THR A 109 15.89 -4.08 -13.82
CA THR A 109 16.67 -5.31 -14.02
C THR A 109 17.42 -5.66 -12.74
N GLU A 110 17.91 -6.90 -12.65
CA GLU A 110 18.77 -7.30 -11.54
C GLU A 110 19.95 -6.32 -11.37
N SER A 111 20.14 -5.84 -10.15
CA SER A 111 21.06 -4.74 -9.81
C SER A 111 21.69 -4.95 -8.43
N GLU A 112 22.68 -4.16 -8.06
CA GLU A 112 23.16 -4.09 -6.68
C GLU A 112 22.37 -3.04 -5.88
N ALA A 113 22.12 -3.33 -4.61
CA ALA A 113 21.51 -2.43 -3.66
C ALA A 113 22.36 -2.30 -2.41
N THR A 114 22.52 -1.07 -1.93
CA THR A 114 23.01 -0.82 -0.57
C THR A 114 21.82 -0.81 0.37
N CYS A 115 21.85 -1.67 1.38
CA CYS A 115 20.78 -1.78 2.36
C CYS A 115 21.26 -1.31 3.72
N ASP A 116 20.43 -0.50 4.39
CA ASP A 116 20.55 -0.12 5.80
C ASP A 116 19.15 0.28 6.30
N ALA A 117 18.42 -0.69 6.85
CA ALA A 117 16.97 -0.69 7.12
C ALA A 117 16.02 -0.47 5.93
N THR A 118 16.46 0.27 4.91
CA THR A 118 15.82 0.46 3.59
C THR A 118 16.80 0.05 2.49
N ALA A 119 16.31 -0.10 1.26
CA ALA A 119 17.15 -0.45 0.11
C ALA A 119 17.39 0.79 -0.76
N VAL A 120 18.63 1.01 -1.20
CA VAL A 120 18.99 2.05 -2.17
C VAL A 120 19.53 1.37 -3.42
N VAL A 121 18.88 1.62 -4.56
CA VAL A 121 19.22 1.02 -5.86
C VAL A 121 19.43 2.17 -6.85
N HIS A 122 20.56 2.19 -7.55
CA HIS A 122 20.90 3.29 -8.48
C HIS A 122 20.77 4.68 -7.86
N GLY A 123 21.19 4.83 -6.59
CA GLY A 123 21.08 6.08 -5.83
C GLY A 123 19.65 6.46 -5.41
N ARG A 124 18.63 5.63 -5.71
CA ARG A 124 17.23 5.87 -5.34
C ARG A 124 16.84 5.02 -4.14
N ARG A 125 16.28 5.66 -3.12
CA ARG A 125 15.74 4.98 -1.95
C ARG A 125 14.40 4.33 -2.28
N LEU A 126 14.30 3.04 -2.00
CA LEU A 126 13.06 2.27 -2.07
C LEU A 126 12.44 2.20 -0.68
N PHE A 127 11.18 2.58 -0.59
CA PHE A 127 10.45 2.67 0.68
C PHE A 127 9.84 1.33 1.05
N ALA A 128 10.21 0.79 2.21
CA ALA A 128 9.68 -0.46 2.71
C ALA A 128 8.17 -0.36 2.97
N SER A 129 7.40 -1.31 2.44
CA SER A 129 5.98 -1.47 2.71
C SER A 129 5.74 -2.62 3.69
N GLY A 130 6.69 -2.96 4.56
CA GLY A 130 6.51 -3.95 5.61
C GLY A 130 7.79 -4.62 6.06
N ALA A 131 7.61 -5.67 6.85
CA ALA A 131 8.70 -6.47 7.41
C ALA A 131 9.43 -7.29 6.33
N VAL A 132 10.75 -7.37 6.47
CA VAL A 132 11.58 -8.34 5.76
C VAL A 132 11.16 -9.76 6.14
N ARG A 133 11.29 -10.68 5.18
CA ARG A 133 11.03 -12.11 5.37
C ARG A 133 12.17 -12.96 4.85
N ASP A 134 12.40 -14.09 5.50
CA ASP A 134 13.36 -15.11 5.07
C ASP A 134 12.70 -16.21 4.22
N SER A 135 11.40 -16.07 3.94
CA SER A 135 10.61 -16.99 3.11
C SER A 135 9.93 -16.25 1.97
N GLU A 136 9.77 -16.97 0.87
CA GLU A 136 9.09 -16.50 -0.33
C GLU A 136 7.65 -16.03 -0.03
N PRO A 137 7.22 -14.86 -0.55
CA PRO A 137 5.88 -14.37 -0.31
C PRO A 137 4.84 -15.26 -1.00
N GLN A 138 3.79 -15.64 -0.25
CA GLN A 138 2.69 -16.46 -0.79
C GLN A 138 1.98 -15.80 -1.98
N GLY A 139 1.62 -16.60 -2.97
CA GLY A 139 0.86 -16.16 -4.16
C GLY A 139 1.61 -16.45 -5.44
N ARG A 140 1.12 -15.92 -6.55
CA ARG A 140 1.82 -16.00 -7.84
C ARG A 140 2.90 -14.93 -7.89
N LEU A 141 4.13 -15.34 -8.14
CA LEU A 141 5.25 -14.43 -8.37
C LEU A 141 5.44 -14.20 -9.86
N ILE A 142 5.70 -12.95 -10.20
CA ILE A 142 5.90 -12.47 -11.57
C ILE A 142 7.20 -11.69 -11.54
N ASP A 143 8.25 -12.28 -12.11
CA ASP A 143 9.55 -11.66 -12.20
C ASP A 143 9.53 -10.45 -13.14
N ASN A 144 10.40 -9.49 -12.84
CA ASN A 144 10.66 -8.36 -13.73
C ASN A 144 11.44 -8.78 -14.99
N PRO A 145 11.53 -7.89 -15.99
CA PRO A 145 12.36 -8.10 -17.17
C PRO A 145 13.83 -8.37 -16.82
N THR A 146 14.43 -9.35 -17.49
CA THR A 146 15.87 -9.65 -17.38
C THR A 146 16.74 -8.73 -18.25
N ARG A 147 16.12 -8.03 -19.20
CA ARG A 147 16.74 -7.02 -20.06
C ARG A 147 15.93 -5.73 -19.98
N PRO A 148 16.55 -4.55 -20.22
CA PRO A 148 15.81 -3.30 -20.32
C PRO A 148 14.65 -3.42 -21.30
N ASP A 149 13.44 -3.13 -20.82
CA ASP A 149 12.22 -3.15 -21.61
C ASP A 149 12.04 -1.78 -22.30
N PRO A 150 12.08 -1.69 -23.64
CA PRO A 150 11.88 -0.43 -24.35
C PRO A 150 10.51 0.20 -24.07
N ASP A 151 9.50 -0.61 -23.76
CA ASP A 151 8.15 -0.14 -23.43
C ASP A 151 7.95 0.11 -21.92
N GLY A 152 8.95 -0.23 -21.09
CA GLY A 152 8.92 -0.10 -19.63
C GLY A 152 8.52 1.29 -19.12
N PRO A 153 9.04 2.40 -19.69
CA PRO A 153 8.61 3.75 -19.30
C PRO A 153 7.12 4.01 -19.55
N SER A 154 6.56 3.48 -20.64
CA SER A 154 5.15 3.65 -20.97
C SER A 154 4.25 2.87 -20.00
N HIS A 155 4.63 1.64 -19.66
CA HIS A 155 3.95 0.80 -18.66
C HIS A 155 4.02 1.42 -17.26
N ALA A 156 5.18 1.96 -16.88
CA ALA A 156 5.36 2.69 -15.64
C ALA A 156 4.41 3.90 -15.57
N ALA A 157 4.32 4.71 -16.63
CA ALA A 157 3.44 5.87 -16.71
C ALA A 157 1.95 5.51 -16.69
N ALA A 158 1.54 4.40 -17.31
CA ALA A 158 0.16 3.92 -17.22
C ALA A 158 -0.21 3.50 -15.79
N SER A 159 0.75 2.91 -15.07
CA SER A 159 0.59 2.41 -13.70
C SER A 159 0.53 3.51 -12.65
N THR A 160 1.01 4.72 -12.94
CA THR A 160 0.95 5.86 -12.01
C THR A 160 -0.41 6.53 -11.95
N ARG A 161 -1.30 6.28 -12.92
CA ARG A 161 -2.59 6.97 -13.03
C ARG A 161 -3.44 6.73 -11.78
N LEU A 162 -3.79 7.82 -11.08
CA LEU A 162 -4.53 7.76 -9.83
C LEU A 162 -5.82 6.95 -9.95
N GLY A 163 -6.59 7.17 -11.02
CA GLY A 163 -7.84 6.43 -11.27
C GLY A 163 -7.65 4.92 -11.40
N ARG A 164 -6.55 4.48 -12.04
CA ARG A 164 -6.22 3.04 -12.15
C ARG A 164 -5.88 2.46 -10.77
N ARG A 165 -5.09 3.18 -9.97
CA ARG A 165 -4.73 2.74 -8.61
C ARG A 165 -5.96 2.62 -7.71
N LEU A 166 -6.81 3.66 -7.72
CA LEU A 166 -8.07 3.66 -6.98
C LEU A 166 -8.98 2.52 -7.40
N LEU A 167 -9.15 2.29 -8.71
CA LEU A 167 -9.99 1.19 -9.21
C LEU A 167 -9.49 -0.18 -8.72
N LEU A 168 -8.18 -0.42 -8.73
CA LEU A 168 -7.60 -1.68 -8.30
C LEU A 168 -7.74 -1.87 -6.78
N ASP A 169 -7.56 -0.82 -5.99
CA ASP A 169 -7.66 -0.92 -4.53
C ASP A 169 -9.12 -0.94 -4.03
N ALA A 170 -10.03 -0.30 -4.76
CA ALA A 170 -11.46 -0.27 -4.45
C ALA A 170 -12.15 -1.63 -4.59
N GLN A 171 -11.48 -2.66 -5.13
CA GLN A 171 -12.02 -4.03 -5.16
C GLN A 171 -12.43 -4.53 -3.78
N PHE A 172 -11.72 -4.11 -2.71
CA PHE A 172 -12.08 -4.47 -1.34
C PHE A 172 -13.34 -3.76 -0.82
N ALA A 173 -13.75 -2.66 -1.46
CA ALA A 173 -14.97 -1.93 -1.08
C ALA A 173 -16.26 -2.73 -1.35
N VAL A 174 -16.19 -3.85 -2.08
CA VAL A 174 -17.34 -4.76 -2.29
C VAL A 174 -17.92 -5.29 -0.97
N VAL A 175 -17.11 -5.37 0.09
CA VAL A 175 -17.54 -5.84 1.42
C VAL A 175 -18.23 -4.72 2.22
N ALA A 176 -18.08 -3.46 1.81
CA ALA A 176 -18.54 -2.32 2.59
C ALA A 176 -20.05 -2.26 2.85
N PRO A 177 -20.94 -2.59 1.89
CA PRO A 177 -22.38 -2.65 2.17
C PRO A 177 -22.74 -3.68 3.23
N PHE A 178 -22.03 -4.81 3.30
CA PHE A 178 -22.24 -5.82 4.33
C PHE A 178 -21.85 -5.30 5.72
N ALA A 179 -20.76 -4.53 5.80
CA ALA A 179 -20.38 -3.84 7.04
C ALA A 179 -21.44 -2.81 7.47
N GLY A 180 -22.00 -2.06 6.52
CA GLY A 180 -23.09 -1.11 6.78
C GLY A 180 -24.38 -1.79 7.24
N LEU A 181 -24.77 -2.92 6.62
CA LEU A 181 -25.91 -3.72 7.06
C LEU A 181 -25.69 -4.30 8.45
N PHE A 182 -24.48 -4.83 8.72
CA PHE A 182 -24.12 -5.34 10.04
C PHE A 182 -24.21 -4.24 11.11
N TRP A 183 -23.74 -3.03 10.80
CA TRP A 183 -23.86 -1.90 11.71
C TRP A 183 -25.30 -1.60 12.07
N ILE A 184 -26.18 -1.47 11.08
CA ILE A 184 -27.61 -1.22 11.34
C ILE A 184 -28.25 -2.35 12.12
N TYR A 185 -27.86 -3.59 11.84
CA TYR A 185 -28.39 -4.73 12.57
C TYR A 185 -28.03 -4.69 14.07
N VAL A 186 -26.82 -4.24 14.42
CA VAL A 186 -26.34 -4.25 15.81
C VAL A 186 -26.67 -2.96 16.56
N ALA A 187 -26.45 -1.80 15.95
CA ALA A 187 -26.58 -0.48 16.60
C ALA A 187 -27.86 0.27 16.19
N GLY A 188 -28.64 -0.27 15.25
CA GLY A 188 -29.79 0.42 14.67
C GLY A 188 -29.38 1.54 13.71
N GLY A 189 -30.37 2.36 13.34
CA GLY A 189 -30.19 3.49 12.43
C GLY A 189 -30.93 3.31 11.10
N GLY A 190 -31.16 4.45 10.44
CA GLY A 190 -31.86 4.50 9.16
C GLY A 190 -30.92 4.49 7.96
N VAL A 191 -31.46 4.86 6.80
CA VAL A 191 -30.72 4.99 5.53
C VAL A 191 -29.45 5.87 5.65
N PRO A 192 -29.43 6.99 6.40
CA PRO A 192 -28.20 7.77 6.57
C PRO A 192 -27.07 7.00 7.27
N ALA A 193 -27.40 6.23 8.32
CA ALA A 193 -26.42 5.40 9.03
C ALA A 193 -25.87 4.28 8.13
N PHE A 194 -26.73 3.68 7.31
CA PHE A 194 -26.33 2.69 6.31
C PHE A 194 -25.30 3.27 5.34
N ALA A 195 -25.64 4.42 4.75
CA ALA A 195 -24.83 5.09 3.75
C ALA A 195 -23.49 5.52 4.35
N GLY A 196 -23.50 6.13 5.54
CA GLY A 196 -22.30 6.52 6.27
C GLY A 196 -21.38 5.35 6.56
N ALA A 197 -21.89 4.29 7.19
CA ALA A 197 -21.12 3.09 7.51
C ALA A 197 -20.55 2.42 6.25
N THR A 198 -21.34 2.33 5.18
CA THR A 198 -20.89 1.77 3.89
C THR A 198 -19.78 2.60 3.27
N VAL A 199 -19.93 3.93 3.22
CA VAL A 199 -18.93 4.81 2.60
C VAL A 199 -17.63 4.82 3.41
N VAL A 200 -17.71 4.87 4.73
CA VAL A 200 -16.55 4.80 5.63
C VAL A 200 -15.83 3.45 5.51
N ALA A 201 -16.58 2.34 5.46
CA ALA A 201 -15.99 1.01 5.25
C ALA A 201 -15.31 0.88 3.89
N ALA A 202 -15.93 1.40 2.81
CA ALA A 202 -15.35 1.40 1.47
C ALA A 202 -14.05 2.22 1.40
N ALA A 203 -14.05 3.41 2.00
CA ALA A 203 -12.88 4.26 2.10
C ALA A 203 -11.75 3.58 2.88
N THR A 204 -12.09 2.96 4.02
CA THR A 204 -11.14 2.24 4.88
C THR A 204 -10.54 1.04 4.15
N ALA A 205 -11.35 0.27 3.42
CA ALA A 205 -10.88 -0.88 2.64
C ALA A 205 -9.88 -0.45 1.54
N THR A 206 -10.20 0.63 0.82
CA THR A 206 -9.34 1.19 -0.23
C THR A 206 -8.03 1.73 0.35
N TRP A 207 -8.12 2.53 1.42
CA TRP A 207 -6.96 3.03 2.16
C TRP A 207 -6.06 1.88 2.64
N PHE A 208 -6.65 0.81 3.18
CA PHE A 208 -5.89 -0.31 3.73
C PHE A 208 -5.08 -1.05 2.66
N ALA A 209 -5.62 -1.21 1.46
CA ALA A 209 -4.88 -1.77 0.33
C ALA A 209 -3.70 -0.86 -0.06
N ALA A 210 -3.96 0.45 -0.20
CA ALA A 210 -2.97 1.45 -0.58
C ALA A 210 -1.82 1.61 0.42
N ILE A 211 -2.13 1.80 1.72
CA ILE A 211 -1.13 1.99 2.80
C ILE A 211 -0.29 0.72 3.03
N ARG A 212 -0.76 -0.43 2.56
CA ARG A 212 0.01 -1.68 2.59
C ARG A 212 0.94 -1.86 1.39
N GLY A 213 0.99 -0.90 0.47
CA GLY A 213 1.90 -0.89 -0.68
C GLY A 213 1.35 -1.67 -1.87
N SER A 214 0.09 -1.43 -2.25
CA SER A 214 -0.49 -1.98 -3.47
C SER A 214 0.32 -1.61 -4.71
N ASP A 215 0.43 -2.55 -5.65
CA ASP A 215 1.14 -2.41 -6.92
C ASP A 215 0.16 -2.44 -8.11
N PRO A 216 0.02 -1.32 -8.85
CA PRO A 216 -0.94 -1.18 -9.96
C PRO A 216 -0.41 -1.62 -11.34
N SER A 217 0.89 -1.98 -11.43
CA SER A 217 1.52 -2.43 -12.68
C SER A 217 1.10 -3.84 -13.04
#